data_AF-A7VYW1-F1
#
_entry.id   AF-A7VYW1-F1
#
_cell.length_a   1.000
_cell.length_b   1.000
_cell.length_c   1.000
_cell.angle_alpha   90.00
_cell.angle_beta   90.00
_cell.angle_gamma   90.00
#
_symmetry.space_group_name_H-M   'P 1'
#
loop_
_entity.id
_entity.type
_entity.pdbx_description
1 polymer ?
#
loop_
_entity_poly.entity_id
_entity_poly.type
_entity_poly.pdbx_seq_one_letter_code
_entity_poly.pdbx_strand_id
1 'polypeptide(L)'
;MKEALQRGSIQSSPYQKQGNVKNSDQLHMFSENQKAYFVVKRSLDIVLSFLLLAVLSPIFIICALAIKLESSGSVIFRQERVGRGGEPFRVYKFRTMYKHTPNNVATNQFKNPGHYITKVGKILRVTSLDELPQLLNVLKGEMSLVGPRPLILAEEKIHSQRLKRGVYSLRPGVTGYAQVNGRDLVDEESKVNLDTEYLMHISFFLDLKILLKTVAVVFSRKDYQEGCVENADAVTANKPEDANAA
;
A
#
# COMPACT_ATOMS: atom_id res chain seq x y z
N MET A 1 -22.31 -17.76 -14.21
CA MET A 1 -20.90 -17.53 -14.65
C MET A 1 -20.68 -16.21 -15.41
N LYS A 2 -21.68 -15.31 -15.51
CA LYS A 2 -21.55 -13.98 -16.15
C LYS A 2 -21.45 -12.78 -15.18
N GLU A 3 -21.63 -12.99 -13.87
CA GLU A 3 -21.60 -11.90 -12.87
C GLU A 3 -20.21 -11.54 -12.34
N ALA A 4 -19.17 -12.34 -12.64
CA ALA A 4 -17.80 -12.07 -12.15
C ALA A 4 -17.01 -11.06 -13.00
N LEU A 5 -17.54 -10.66 -14.17
CA LEU A 5 -16.83 -9.85 -15.16
C LEU A 5 -17.26 -8.37 -15.19
N GLN A 6 -18.23 -7.94 -14.37
CA GLN A 6 -18.75 -6.56 -14.35
C GLN A 6 -18.14 -5.63 -13.28
N ARG A 7 -17.16 -6.05 -12.46
CA ARG A 7 -16.47 -5.16 -11.50
C ARG A 7 -15.21 -4.49 -12.09
N GLY A 8 -15.32 -4.05 -13.34
CA GLY A 8 -14.19 -3.68 -14.20
C GLY A 8 -13.81 -2.21 -14.21
N SER A 9 -14.68 -1.28 -13.83
CA SER A 9 -14.36 0.15 -13.84
C SER A 9 -13.58 0.54 -12.59
N ILE A 10 -12.43 1.17 -12.80
CA ILE A 10 -11.73 1.92 -11.75
C ILE A 10 -12.64 3.10 -11.39
N GLN A 11 -12.97 3.29 -10.11
CA GLN A 11 -13.76 4.45 -9.70
C GLN A 11 -13.00 5.74 -10.03
N SER A 12 -13.68 6.74 -10.58
CA SER A 12 -13.09 8.06 -10.79
C SER A 12 -12.66 8.66 -9.45
N SER A 13 -11.40 9.04 -9.33
CA SER A 13 -10.85 9.61 -8.09
C SER A 13 -11.41 11.02 -7.86
N PRO A 14 -11.89 11.36 -6.66
CA PRO A 14 -12.32 12.73 -6.36
C PRO A 14 -11.16 13.73 -6.44
N TYR A 15 -9.92 13.25 -6.40
CA TYR A 15 -8.70 14.05 -6.43
C TYR A 15 -8.23 14.42 -7.83
N GLN A 16 -8.77 13.76 -8.87
CA GLN A 16 -8.42 14.02 -10.27
C GLN A 16 -8.77 15.45 -10.71
N LYS A 17 -9.86 16.02 -10.19
CA LYS A 17 -10.29 17.40 -10.47
C LYS A 17 -9.62 18.46 -9.58
N GLN A 18 -9.15 18.08 -8.40
CA GLN A 18 -8.47 19.00 -7.47
C GLN A 18 -6.99 19.20 -7.83
N GLY A 19 -6.38 18.22 -8.50
CA GLY A 19 -5.01 18.28 -9.01
C GLY A 19 -4.85 19.07 -10.32
N ASN A 20 -5.63 20.15 -10.55
CA ASN A 20 -5.57 20.96 -11.77
C ASN A 20 -4.29 21.81 -11.90
N VAL A 21 -3.19 21.36 -11.30
CA VAL A 21 -1.82 21.77 -11.61
C VAL A 21 -1.43 20.93 -12.81
N LYS A 22 -1.24 21.54 -13.98
CA LYS A 22 -0.93 20.77 -15.19
C LYS A 22 0.32 19.93 -14.92
N ASN A 23 0.38 18.71 -15.49
CA ASN A 23 1.56 17.85 -15.39
C ASN A 23 2.85 18.58 -15.82
N SER A 24 2.73 19.60 -16.70
CA SER A 24 3.79 20.53 -17.06
C SER A 24 4.30 21.36 -15.88
N ASP A 25 3.41 21.89 -15.05
CA ASP A 25 3.73 22.77 -13.92
C ASP A 25 4.43 22.00 -12.80
N GLN A 26 4.09 20.72 -12.62
CA GLN A 26 4.78 19.82 -11.69
C GLN A 26 6.19 19.44 -12.17
N LEU A 27 6.41 19.35 -13.49
CA LEU A 27 7.73 19.05 -14.05
C LEU A 27 8.73 20.21 -13.89
N HIS A 28 8.25 21.45 -13.81
CA HIS A 28 9.07 22.64 -13.55
C HIS A 28 9.64 22.69 -12.12
N MET A 29 9.09 21.89 -11.20
CA MET A 29 9.56 21.82 -9.81
C MET A 29 10.89 21.07 -9.66
N PHE A 30 11.23 20.20 -10.62
CA PHE A 30 12.43 19.36 -10.53
C PHE A 30 13.61 20.01 -11.26
N SER A 31 14.78 19.94 -10.64
CA SER A 31 16.05 20.27 -11.30
C SER A 31 16.32 19.34 -12.49
N GLU A 32 17.16 19.78 -13.44
CA GLU A 32 17.56 18.95 -14.59
C GLU A 32 18.18 17.62 -14.15
N ASN A 33 18.98 17.64 -13.07
CA ASN A 33 19.55 16.43 -12.48
C ASN A 33 18.47 15.46 -11.97
N GLN A 34 17.41 15.97 -11.33
CA GLN A 34 16.29 15.14 -10.88
C GLN A 34 15.49 14.58 -12.07
N LYS A 35 15.26 15.37 -13.12
CA LYS A 35 14.60 14.91 -14.35
C LYS A 35 15.37 13.77 -15.02
N ALA A 36 16.69 13.96 -15.20
CA ALA A 36 17.56 12.91 -15.71
C ALA A 36 17.54 11.66 -14.82
N TYR A 37 17.55 11.87 -13.50
CA TYR A 37 17.44 10.78 -12.54
C TYR A 37 16.12 9.99 -12.68
N PHE A 38 14.97 10.63 -12.91
CA PHE A 38 13.71 9.92 -13.09
C PHE A 38 13.72 8.96 -14.29
N VAL A 39 14.43 9.29 -15.36
CA VAL A 39 14.61 8.42 -16.53
C VAL A 39 15.44 7.18 -16.16
N VAL A 40 16.56 7.39 -15.47
CA VAL A 40 17.44 6.30 -15.00
C VAL A 40 16.72 5.44 -13.98
N LYS A 41 16.08 6.06 -12.98
CA LYS A 41 15.27 5.41 -11.94
C LYS A 41 14.20 4.52 -12.56
N ARG A 42 13.50 4.99 -13.60
CA ARG A 42 12.48 4.16 -14.27
C ARG A 42 13.06 2.91 -14.91
N SER A 43 14.24 3.02 -15.53
CA SER A 43 14.92 1.88 -16.14
C SER A 43 15.37 0.88 -15.07
N LEU A 44 15.94 1.38 -13.97
CA LEU A 44 16.31 0.57 -12.81
C LEU A 44 15.11 -0.13 -12.18
N ASP A 45 13.99 0.57 -11.99
CA ASP A 45 12.74 0.01 -11.45
C ASP A 45 12.27 -1.19 -12.28
N ILE A 46 12.31 -1.09 -13.62
CA ILE A 46 11.89 -2.18 -14.51
C ILE A 46 12.85 -3.37 -14.40
N VAL A 47 14.16 -3.13 -14.55
CA VAL A 47 15.17 -4.20 -14.54
C VAL A 47 15.18 -4.92 -13.19
N LEU A 48 15.25 -4.18 -12.08
CA LEU A 48 15.30 -4.75 -10.74
C LEU A 48 13.99 -5.47 -10.39
N SER A 49 12.83 -4.92 -10.73
CA SER A 49 11.55 -5.61 -10.46
C SER A 49 11.41 -6.88 -11.27
N PHE A 50 11.87 -6.89 -12.53
CA PHE A 50 11.87 -8.09 -13.36
C PHE A 50 12.77 -9.17 -12.78
N LEU A 51 14.01 -8.82 -12.39
CA LEU A 51 14.94 -9.75 -11.76
C LEU A 51 14.39 -10.29 -10.42
N LEU A 52 13.83 -9.42 -9.58
CA LEU A 52 13.21 -9.84 -8.33
C LEU A 52 12.03 -10.79 -8.57
N LEU A 53 11.17 -10.52 -9.55
CA LEU A 53 10.08 -11.43 -9.90
C LEU A 53 10.58 -12.79 -10.39
N ALA A 54 11.63 -12.82 -11.21
CA ALA A 54 12.24 -14.05 -11.69
C ALA A 54 12.84 -14.88 -10.55
N VAL A 55 13.66 -14.25 -9.70
CA VAL A 55 14.34 -14.90 -8.56
C VAL A 55 13.33 -15.34 -7.50
N LEU A 56 12.31 -14.53 -7.21
CA LEU A 56 11.29 -14.84 -6.20
C LEU A 56 10.17 -15.73 -6.74
N SER A 57 10.17 -16.09 -8.03
CA SER A 57 9.10 -16.90 -8.64
C SER A 57 8.81 -18.23 -7.90
N PRO A 58 9.80 -18.97 -7.34
CA PRO A 58 9.50 -20.17 -6.54
C PRO A 58 8.71 -19.82 -5.26
N ILE A 59 9.05 -18.70 -4.60
CA ILE A 59 8.36 -18.21 -3.40
C ILE A 59 6.92 -17.81 -3.75
N PHE A 60 6.70 -17.18 -4.90
CA PHE A 60 5.35 -16.84 -5.37
C PHE A 60 4.48 -18.10 -5.55
N ILE A 61 5.04 -19.17 -6.11
CA ILE A 61 4.34 -20.46 -6.27
C ILE A 61 3.99 -21.06 -4.91
N ILE A 62 4.93 -21.09 -3.97
CA ILE A 62 4.70 -21.61 -2.61
C ILE A 62 3.59 -20.81 -1.90
N CYS A 63 3.64 -19.48 -1.96
CA CYS A 63 2.60 -18.62 -1.38
C CYS A 63 1.25 -18.87 -2.03
N ALA A 64 1.20 -19.00 -3.36
CA ALA A 64 -0.03 -19.25 -4.10
C ALA A 64 -0.67 -20.59 -3.72
N LEU A 65 0.12 -21.65 -3.59
CA LEU A 65 -0.33 -22.96 -3.15
C LEU A 65 -0.84 -22.92 -1.71
N ALA A 66 -0.08 -22.34 -0.78
CA ALA A 66 -0.50 -22.21 0.62
C ALA A 66 -1.84 -21.47 0.76
N ILE A 67 -2.04 -20.37 0.03
CA ILE A 67 -3.30 -19.62 0.02
C ILE A 67 -4.46 -20.46 -0.53
N LYS A 68 -4.22 -21.24 -1.59
CA LYS A 68 -5.24 -22.09 -2.23
C LYS A 68 -5.65 -23.28 -1.37
N LEU A 69 -4.70 -23.86 -0.63
CA LEU A 69 -4.95 -24.98 0.27
C LEU A 69 -5.74 -24.55 1.50
N GLU A 70 -5.51 -23.34 2.03
CA GLU A 70 -6.23 -22.87 3.21
C GLU A 70 -7.61 -22.27 2.90
N SER A 71 -7.77 -21.56 1.77
CA SER A 71 -9.02 -20.85 1.47
C SER A 71 -9.38 -20.83 -0.02
N SER A 72 -10.67 -21.00 -0.32
CA SER A 72 -11.18 -20.96 -1.69
C SER A 72 -11.12 -19.54 -2.30
N GLY A 73 -11.00 -19.44 -3.63
CA GLY A 73 -11.01 -18.16 -4.39
C GLY A 73 -9.65 -17.75 -5.01
N SER A 74 -9.51 -16.47 -5.35
CA SER A 74 -8.31 -15.91 -6.02
C SER A 74 -7.11 -15.77 -5.09
N VAL A 75 -5.93 -16.19 -5.56
CA VAL A 75 -4.64 -15.98 -4.87
C VAL A 75 -4.29 -14.51 -4.77
N ILE A 76 -4.55 -13.76 -5.85
CA ILE A 76 -4.25 -12.33 -5.93
C ILE A 76 -5.47 -11.53 -5.48
N PHE A 77 -5.25 -10.68 -4.50
CA PHE A 77 -6.14 -9.62 -4.07
C PHE A 77 -5.80 -8.33 -4.81
N ARG A 78 -6.83 -7.55 -5.15
CA ARG A 78 -6.71 -6.26 -5.84
C ARG A 78 -7.42 -5.20 -5.02
N GLN A 79 -6.75 -4.08 -4.79
CA GLN A 79 -7.32 -2.95 -4.06
C GLN A 79 -7.06 -1.64 -4.81
N GLU A 80 -8.06 -0.76 -4.84
CA GLU A 80 -7.90 0.56 -5.43
C GLU A 80 -7.13 1.48 -4.47
N ARG A 81 -6.17 2.20 -5.04
CA ARG A 81 -5.29 3.13 -4.36
C ARG A 81 -5.06 4.35 -5.22
N VAL A 82 -4.67 5.45 -4.60
CA VAL A 82 -4.31 6.69 -5.31
C VAL A 82 -2.83 6.67 -5.68
N GLY A 83 -2.53 6.88 -6.95
CA GLY A 83 -1.20 6.91 -7.54
C GLY A 83 -0.79 8.29 -8.05
N ARG A 84 0.13 8.30 -9.02
CA ARG A 84 0.68 9.54 -9.58
C ARG A 84 -0.42 10.38 -10.23
N GLY A 85 -0.38 11.69 -10.03
CA GLY A 85 -1.39 12.64 -10.49
C GLY A 85 -2.70 12.60 -9.68
N GLY A 86 -2.76 11.83 -8.58
CA GLY A 86 -4.02 11.59 -7.87
C GLY A 86 -4.91 10.56 -8.57
N GLU A 87 -4.37 9.85 -9.56
CA GLU A 87 -5.10 8.87 -10.37
C GLU A 87 -5.28 7.54 -9.63
N PRO A 88 -6.47 6.94 -9.66
CA PRO A 88 -6.71 5.65 -9.03
C PRO A 88 -6.10 4.52 -9.86
N PHE A 89 -5.47 3.57 -9.18
CA PHE A 89 -4.94 2.35 -9.79
C PHE A 89 -5.12 1.15 -8.86
N ARG A 90 -4.92 -0.06 -9.37
CA ARG A 90 -5.13 -1.31 -8.61
C ARG A 90 -3.80 -1.92 -8.19
N VAL A 91 -3.51 -1.91 -6.90
CA VAL A 91 -2.36 -2.64 -6.35
C VAL A 91 -2.64 -4.14 -6.33
N TYR A 92 -1.63 -4.95 -6.61
CA TYR A 92 -1.68 -6.40 -6.48
C TYR A 92 -1.07 -6.82 -5.14
N LYS A 93 -1.78 -7.67 -4.40
CA LYS A 93 -1.27 -8.32 -3.19
C LYS A 93 -1.63 -9.78 -3.19
N PHE A 94 -0.91 -10.59 -2.43
CA PHE A 94 -1.44 -11.90 -2.08
C PHE A 94 -2.65 -11.73 -1.16
N ARG A 95 -3.64 -12.59 -1.35
CA ARG A 95 -4.83 -12.59 -0.51
C ARG A 95 -4.46 -13.14 0.86
N THR A 96 -4.64 -12.31 1.88
CA THR A 96 -4.38 -12.65 3.29
C THR A 96 -5.65 -12.80 4.12
N MET A 97 -6.81 -12.39 3.58
CA MET A 97 -8.11 -12.41 4.26
C MET A 97 -9.10 -13.38 3.60
N TYR A 98 -10.08 -13.86 4.35
CA TYR A 98 -11.18 -14.67 3.84
C TYR A 98 -12.05 -13.88 2.85
N LYS A 99 -12.75 -14.59 1.95
CA LYS A 99 -13.50 -14.00 0.83
C LYS A 99 -14.64 -13.05 1.28
N HIS A 100 -15.19 -13.25 2.47
CA HIS A 100 -16.35 -12.51 2.97
C HIS A 100 -15.98 -11.22 3.74
N THR A 101 -14.71 -10.82 3.72
CA THR A 101 -14.25 -9.60 4.37
C THR A 101 -14.53 -8.34 3.51
N PRO A 102 -14.96 -7.21 4.09
CA PRO A 102 -15.06 -5.93 3.38
C PRO A 102 -13.72 -5.47 2.79
N ASN A 103 -13.69 -5.11 1.50
CA ASN A 103 -12.44 -4.79 0.76
C ASN A 103 -12.00 -3.31 0.83
N ASN A 104 -12.88 -2.42 1.33
CA ASN A 104 -12.69 -0.97 1.28
C ASN A 104 -12.34 -0.34 2.64
N VAL A 105 -12.08 -1.17 3.64
CA VAL A 105 -11.80 -0.74 5.01
C VAL A 105 -10.31 -1.00 5.30
N ALA A 106 -9.63 -0.04 5.93
CA ALA A 106 -8.25 -0.23 6.32
C ALA A 106 -8.17 -1.31 7.41
N THR A 107 -7.11 -2.13 7.43
CA THR A 107 -7.02 -3.26 8.36
C THR A 107 -7.08 -2.81 9.83
N ASN A 108 -6.56 -1.63 10.13
CA ASN A 108 -6.59 -1.01 11.46
C ASN A 108 -7.98 -0.54 11.92
N GLN A 109 -9.00 -0.58 11.06
CA GLN A 109 -10.37 -0.20 11.38
C GLN A 109 -11.28 -1.41 11.68
N PHE A 110 -10.77 -2.65 11.59
CA PHE A 110 -11.56 -3.83 11.98
C PHE A 110 -11.53 -4.01 13.50
N LYS A 111 -12.72 -4.15 14.11
CA LYS A 111 -12.87 -4.46 15.54
C LYS A 111 -12.30 -5.81 15.97
N ASN A 112 -12.16 -6.75 15.03
CA ASN A 112 -11.61 -8.10 15.27
C ASN A 112 -10.89 -8.62 14.02
N PRO A 113 -9.67 -8.14 13.70
CA PRO A 113 -8.95 -8.50 12.48
C PRO A 113 -8.64 -10.02 12.41
N GLY A 114 -8.46 -10.68 13.56
CA GLY A 114 -8.17 -12.11 13.65
C GLY A 114 -9.24 -13.05 13.09
N HIS A 115 -10.51 -12.62 13.01
CA HIS A 115 -11.59 -13.40 12.40
C HIS A 115 -11.57 -13.36 10.87
N TYR A 116 -10.93 -12.34 10.28
CA TYR A 116 -10.94 -12.11 8.85
C TYR A 116 -9.64 -12.53 8.16
N ILE A 117 -8.55 -12.69 8.91
CA ILE A 117 -7.22 -13.03 8.39
C ILE A 117 -7.01 -14.55 8.47
N THR A 118 -6.49 -15.12 7.38
CA THR A 118 -6.10 -16.55 7.31
C THR A 118 -4.79 -16.81 8.06
N LYS A 119 -4.50 -18.05 8.47
CA LYS A 119 -3.23 -18.36 9.17
C LYS A 119 -2.03 -18.12 8.25
N VAL A 120 -2.12 -18.56 6.99
CA VAL A 120 -1.13 -18.23 5.95
C VAL A 120 -1.07 -16.72 5.75
N GLY A 121 -2.22 -16.05 5.70
CA GLY A 121 -2.30 -14.60 5.55
C GLY A 121 -1.56 -13.83 6.65
N LYS A 122 -1.66 -14.28 7.90
CA LYS A 122 -0.92 -13.68 9.02
C LYS A 122 0.59 -13.77 8.80
N ILE A 123 1.10 -14.94 8.38
CA ILE A 123 2.52 -15.13 8.08
C ILE A 123 2.95 -14.21 6.93
N LEU A 124 2.17 -14.16 5.85
CA LEU A 124 2.47 -13.33 4.69
C LEU A 124 2.54 -11.85 5.03
N ARG A 125 1.68 -11.35 5.93
CA ARG A 125 1.71 -9.96 6.42
C ARG A 125 2.92 -9.67 7.29
N VAL A 126 3.20 -10.52 8.28
CA VAL A 126 4.34 -10.36 9.19
C VAL A 126 5.67 -10.36 8.43
N THR A 127 5.75 -11.16 7.37
CA THR A 127 6.94 -11.24 6.50
C THR A 127 6.91 -10.23 5.35
N SER A 128 5.84 -9.44 5.21
CA SER A 128 5.58 -8.53 4.08
C SER A 128 5.59 -9.21 2.70
N LEU A 129 5.54 -10.55 2.66
CA LEU A 129 5.48 -11.31 1.42
C LEU A 129 4.18 -11.04 0.67
N ASP A 130 3.11 -10.64 1.36
CA ASP A 130 1.82 -10.31 0.74
C ASP A 130 1.89 -9.12 -0.22
N GLU A 131 2.87 -8.25 -0.07
CA GLU A 131 3.06 -7.06 -0.92
C GLU A 131 3.93 -7.31 -2.14
N LEU A 132 4.64 -8.45 -2.25
CA LEU A 132 5.53 -8.74 -3.39
C LEU A 132 4.84 -8.69 -4.77
N PRO A 133 3.55 -9.07 -4.94
CA PRO A 133 2.88 -8.91 -6.22
C PRO A 133 2.82 -7.47 -6.75
N GLN A 134 3.04 -6.46 -5.90
CA GLN A 134 3.16 -5.06 -6.32
C GLN A 134 4.34 -4.80 -7.28
N LEU A 135 5.34 -5.69 -7.34
CA LEU A 135 6.40 -5.63 -8.36
C LEU A 135 5.83 -5.66 -9.79
N LEU A 136 4.67 -6.30 -10.00
CA LEU A 136 3.96 -6.24 -11.28
C LEU A 136 3.42 -4.84 -11.57
N ASN A 137 2.97 -4.08 -10.56
CA ASN A 137 2.57 -2.68 -10.73
C ASN A 137 3.78 -1.80 -11.08
N VAL A 138 4.97 -2.12 -10.55
CA VAL A 138 6.21 -1.45 -10.93
C VAL A 138 6.53 -1.69 -12.41
N LEU A 139 6.48 -2.93 -12.88
CA LEU A 139 6.67 -3.23 -14.31
C LEU A 139 5.66 -2.49 -15.21
N LYS A 140 4.39 -2.41 -14.81
CA LYS A 140 3.33 -1.67 -15.52
C LYS A 140 3.52 -0.15 -15.54
N GLY A 141 4.36 0.39 -14.66
CA GLY A 141 4.63 1.83 -14.56
C GLY A 141 3.63 2.60 -13.71
N GLU A 142 2.78 1.88 -12.97
CA GLU A 142 1.86 2.44 -11.98
C GLU A 142 2.60 2.77 -10.67
N MET A 143 3.62 1.98 -10.33
CA MET A 143 4.46 2.13 -9.15
C MET A 143 5.95 2.25 -9.49
N SER A 144 6.74 2.59 -8.48
CA SER A 144 8.21 2.60 -8.42
C SER A 144 8.65 1.65 -7.29
N LEU A 145 9.92 1.20 -7.28
CA LEU A 145 10.44 0.47 -6.12
C LEU A 145 10.46 1.36 -4.87
N VAL A 146 10.90 2.61 -5.04
CA VAL A 146 10.96 3.63 -3.99
C VAL A 146 10.08 4.82 -4.32
N GLY A 147 9.17 5.18 -3.42
CA GLY A 147 8.24 6.29 -3.55
C GLY A 147 7.25 6.35 -2.39
N PRO A 148 6.36 7.36 -2.32
CA PRO A 148 5.35 7.45 -1.27
C PRO A 148 4.42 6.23 -1.27
N ARG A 149 4.02 5.73 -0.10
CA ARG A 149 3.10 4.57 -0.01
C ARG A 149 1.75 4.92 -0.67
N PRO A 150 1.19 4.05 -1.54
CA PRO A 150 -0.14 4.27 -2.11
C PRO A 150 -1.24 4.10 -1.03
N LEU A 151 -2.11 5.10 -0.90
CA LEU A 151 -3.15 5.16 0.15
C LEU A 151 -4.52 4.78 -0.43
N ILE A 152 -5.43 4.31 0.44
CA ILE A 152 -6.81 4.01 0.03
C ILE A 152 -7.55 5.32 -0.22
N LEU A 153 -8.53 5.30 -1.13
CA LEU A 153 -9.26 6.52 -1.53
C LEU A 153 -9.97 7.23 -0.37
N ALA A 154 -10.31 6.51 0.71
CA ALA A 154 -11.05 7.05 1.85
C ALA A 154 -10.20 7.97 2.77
N GLU A 155 -8.87 8.01 2.59
CA GLU A 155 -7.97 8.80 3.45
C GLU A 155 -7.88 10.27 2.98
N GLU A 156 -9.00 11.01 3.06
CA GLU A 156 -9.14 12.31 2.37
C GLU A 156 -8.15 13.40 2.83
N LYS A 157 -7.87 13.46 4.14
CA LYS A 157 -7.03 14.51 4.72
C LYS A 157 -5.61 14.44 4.18
N ILE A 158 -4.98 13.29 4.24
CA ILE A 158 -3.63 13.06 3.70
C ILE A 158 -3.58 13.20 2.18
N HIS A 159 -4.63 12.80 1.44
CA HIS A 159 -4.73 13.05 0.00
C HIS A 159 -4.67 14.55 -0.32
N SER A 160 -5.45 15.36 0.39
CA SER A 160 -5.47 16.81 0.18
C SER A 160 -4.10 17.46 0.45
N GLN A 161 -3.38 17.00 1.49
CA GLN A 161 -2.06 17.53 1.82
C GLN A 161 -0.99 17.11 0.80
N ARG A 162 -1.01 15.85 0.34
CA ARG A 162 -0.09 15.36 -0.69
C ARG A 162 -0.29 16.07 -2.03
N LEU A 163 -1.53 16.39 -2.41
CA LEU A 163 -1.82 17.21 -3.60
C LEU A 163 -1.23 18.61 -3.46
N LYS A 164 -1.51 19.29 -2.35
CA LYS A 164 -1.02 20.67 -2.09
C LYS A 164 0.50 20.76 -2.13
N ARG A 165 1.20 19.72 -1.66
CA ARG A 165 2.67 19.68 -1.61
C ARG A 165 3.32 19.04 -2.84
N GLY A 166 2.55 18.66 -3.85
CA GLY A 166 3.09 18.08 -5.09
C GLY A 166 3.62 16.65 -4.95
N VAL A 167 3.37 15.95 -3.84
CA VAL A 167 3.83 14.56 -3.61
C VAL A 167 3.30 13.61 -4.67
N TYR A 168 2.09 13.85 -5.17
CA TYR A 168 1.50 13.05 -6.25
C TYR A 168 2.17 13.23 -7.62
N SER A 169 3.16 14.11 -7.79
CA SER A 169 4.02 14.10 -8.97
C SER A 169 4.88 12.84 -9.07
N LEU A 170 5.13 12.19 -7.93
CA LEU A 170 5.89 10.95 -7.83
C LEU A 170 5.01 9.73 -8.12
N ARG A 171 5.63 8.67 -8.67
CA ARG A 171 5.00 7.35 -8.63
C ARG A 171 4.99 6.84 -7.20
N PRO A 172 3.88 6.23 -6.73
CA PRO A 172 3.88 5.55 -5.44
C PRO A 172 4.91 4.42 -5.42
N GLY A 173 5.44 4.13 -4.23
CA GLY A 173 6.50 3.15 -4.00
C GLY A 173 6.01 1.85 -3.39
N VAL A 174 6.73 0.75 -3.66
CA VAL A 174 6.63 -0.47 -2.85
C VAL A 174 7.15 -0.18 -1.45
N THR A 175 8.32 0.47 -1.36
CA THR A 175 8.85 1.10 -0.14
C THR A 175 9.04 2.60 -0.34
N GLY A 176 9.39 3.32 0.72
CA GLY A 176 9.42 4.77 0.72
C GLY A 176 10.06 5.35 1.97
N TYR A 177 10.41 6.63 1.89
CA TYR A 177 11.10 7.33 2.97
C TYR A 177 10.28 7.37 4.27
N ALA A 178 8.98 7.66 4.17
CA ALA A 178 8.07 7.61 5.31
C ALA A 178 7.94 6.19 5.91
N GLN A 179 7.98 5.16 5.06
CA GLN A 179 7.87 3.76 5.50
C GLN A 179 9.09 3.32 6.32
N VAL A 180 10.30 3.79 5.99
CA VAL A 180 11.53 3.40 6.69
C VAL A 180 11.91 4.32 7.86
N ASN A 181 11.35 5.55 7.94
CA ASN A 181 11.67 6.49 9.03
C ASN A 181 10.49 6.78 9.98
N GLY A 182 9.24 6.50 9.60
CA GLY A 182 8.07 6.82 10.42
C GLY A 182 7.17 5.65 10.85
N ARG A 183 7.06 4.57 10.06
CA ARG A 183 6.15 3.42 10.31
C ARG A 183 4.77 3.83 10.90
N ASP A 184 4.27 3.11 11.90
CA ASP A 184 2.90 3.19 12.46
C ASP A 184 2.72 4.24 13.57
N LEU A 185 3.81 4.89 14.03
CA LEU A 185 3.78 5.86 15.14
C LEU A 185 3.68 7.32 14.67
N VAL A 186 3.67 7.52 13.36
CA VAL A 186 3.74 8.86 12.75
C VAL A 186 2.35 9.24 12.24
N ASP A 187 1.87 10.37 12.73
CA ASP A 187 0.60 10.97 12.33
C ASP A 187 0.59 11.31 10.83
N GLU A 188 -0.60 11.56 10.28
CA GLU A 188 -0.77 11.84 8.85
C GLU A 188 0.11 13.00 8.36
N GLU A 189 0.26 14.06 9.15
CA GLU A 189 1.02 15.24 8.75
C GLU A 189 2.51 14.94 8.71
N SER A 190 3.03 14.24 9.71
CA SER A 190 4.43 13.82 9.72
C SER A 190 4.75 12.84 8.59
N LYS A 191 3.81 11.96 8.19
CA LYS A 191 3.95 11.13 6.98
C LYS A 191 4.07 11.98 5.72
N VAL A 192 3.21 12.99 5.58
CA VAL A 192 3.28 13.93 4.46
C VAL A 192 4.58 14.73 4.48
N ASN A 193 5.08 15.14 5.65
CA ASN A 193 6.38 15.82 5.79
C ASN A 193 7.52 14.94 5.24
N LEU A 194 7.57 13.67 5.63
CA LEU A 194 8.58 12.73 5.13
C LEU A 194 8.44 12.46 3.62
N ASP A 195 7.22 12.35 3.11
CA ASP A 195 7.00 12.21 1.66
C ASP A 195 7.43 13.48 0.89
N THR A 196 7.25 14.66 1.50
CA THR A 196 7.68 15.95 0.94
C THR A 196 9.20 16.07 0.97
N GLU A 197 9.86 15.65 2.05
CA GLU A 197 11.33 15.62 2.15
C GLU A 197 11.93 14.72 1.08
N TYR A 198 11.33 13.53 0.87
CA TYR A 198 11.73 12.64 -0.21
C TYR A 198 11.55 13.28 -1.59
N LEU A 199 10.42 13.96 -1.83
CA LEU A 199 10.17 14.71 -3.06
C LEU A 199 11.27 15.74 -3.35
N MET A 200 11.67 16.50 -2.33
CA MET A 200 12.66 17.57 -2.46
C MET A 200 14.09 17.05 -2.69
N HIS A 201 14.43 15.91 -2.09
CA HIS A 201 15.80 15.38 -2.07
C HIS A 201 15.99 14.09 -2.89
N ILE A 202 15.04 13.77 -3.77
CA ILE A 202 15.06 12.55 -4.56
C ILE A 202 16.37 12.42 -5.34
N SER A 203 17.06 11.30 -5.12
CA SER A 203 18.36 11.01 -5.71
C SER A 203 18.65 9.51 -5.64
N PHE A 204 19.61 9.05 -6.43
CA PHE A 204 20.06 7.67 -6.43
C PHE A 204 20.50 7.18 -5.04
N PHE A 205 21.32 7.97 -4.35
CA PHE A 205 21.83 7.60 -3.03
C PHE A 205 20.74 7.55 -1.96
N LEU A 206 19.75 8.45 -2.04
CA LEU A 206 18.61 8.41 -1.14
C LEU A 206 17.77 7.14 -1.37
N ASP A 207 17.51 6.77 -2.62
CA ASP A 207 16.80 5.53 -2.96
C ASP A 207 17.55 4.29 -2.47
N LEU A 208 18.86 4.23 -2.71
CA LEU A 208 19.70 3.14 -2.22
C LEU A 208 19.65 3.04 -0.69
N LYS A 209 19.75 4.17 0.02
CA LYS A 209 19.61 4.23 1.48
C LYS A 209 18.25 3.71 1.94
N ILE A 210 17.16 4.08 1.26
CA ILE A 210 15.80 3.62 1.58
C ILE A 210 15.69 2.10 1.36
N LEU A 211 16.21 1.57 0.24
CA LEU A 211 16.18 0.13 -0.04
C LEU A 211 16.95 -0.66 1.02
N LEU A 212 18.16 -0.24 1.38
CA LEU A 212 18.95 -0.89 2.43
C LEU A 212 18.25 -0.84 3.80
N LYS A 213 17.68 0.32 4.17
CA LYS A 213 16.87 0.44 5.38
C LYS A 213 15.64 -0.47 5.33
N THR A 214 15.00 -0.62 4.18
CA THR A 214 13.83 -1.49 4.00
C THR A 214 14.16 -2.94 4.34
N VAL A 215 15.30 -3.43 3.86
CA VAL A 215 15.79 -4.79 4.18
C VAL A 215 15.95 -4.95 5.70
N ALA A 216 16.63 -4.01 6.35
CA ALA A 216 16.80 -4.04 7.81
C ALA A 216 15.45 -3.98 8.57
N VAL A 217 14.50 -3.17 8.10
CA VAL A 217 13.15 -3.01 8.65
C VAL A 217 12.36 -4.31 8.58
N VAL A 218 12.39 -5.01 7.45
CA VAL A 218 11.68 -6.28 7.24
C VAL A 218 12.29 -7.39 8.11
N PHE A 219 13.62 -7.44 8.24
CA PHE A 219 14.28 -8.46 9.08
C PHE A 219 14.18 -8.19 10.58
N SER A 220 14.16 -6.92 11.01
CA SER A 220 14.15 -6.53 12.43
C SER A 220 12.83 -6.89 13.13
N ARG A 221 11.72 -7.09 12.39
CA ARG A 221 10.37 -7.41 12.92
C ARG A 221 9.82 -6.47 14.02
N LYS A 222 10.56 -5.43 14.43
CA LYS A 222 10.31 -4.66 15.66
C LYS A 222 8.99 -3.91 15.72
N ASP A 223 8.30 -3.69 14.60
CA ASP A 223 7.14 -2.79 14.58
C ASP A 223 6.03 -3.26 13.61
N TYR A 224 5.54 -4.51 13.73
CA TYR A 224 4.29 -4.92 13.08
C TYR A 224 3.11 -4.69 14.02
N GLN A 225 2.24 -3.71 13.75
CA GLN A 225 0.98 -3.53 14.48
C GLN A 225 -0.20 -4.09 13.67
N GLU A 226 -0.87 -5.12 14.20
CA GLU A 226 -2.03 -5.77 13.60
C GLU A 226 -3.33 -5.04 13.95
N GLY A 227 -3.46 -3.78 13.55
CA GLY A 227 -4.63 -2.96 13.89
C GLY A 227 -4.85 -2.74 15.40
N CYS A 228 -5.83 -1.92 15.74
CA CYS A 228 -6.19 -1.71 17.15
C CYS A 228 -6.93 -2.95 17.68
N VAL A 229 -6.32 -3.65 18.64
CA VAL A 229 -7.08 -4.55 19.52
C VAL A 229 -7.78 -3.64 20.52
N GLU A 230 -9.08 -3.39 20.37
CA GLU A 230 -9.88 -2.97 21.52
C GLU A 230 -9.83 -4.11 22.53
N ASN A 231 -9.28 -3.85 23.72
CA ASN A 231 -9.23 -4.82 24.81
C ASN A 231 -10.63 -5.42 25.01
N ALA A 232 -10.70 -6.75 24.97
CA ALA A 232 -11.93 -7.53 25.13
C ALA A 232 -12.54 -7.43 26.55
N ASP A 233 -11.99 -6.59 27.42
CA ASP A 233 -12.42 -6.42 28.82
C ASP A 233 -13.52 -5.37 29.01
N ALA A 234 -13.99 -4.73 27.94
CA ALA A 234 -15.04 -3.70 28.02
C ALA A 234 -16.46 -4.19 27.62
N VAL A 235 -16.65 -5.47 27.29
CA VAL A 235 -17.94 -6.00 26.77
C VAL A 235 -18.74 -6.81 27.79
N THR A 236 -18.30 -6.90 29.06
CA THR A 236 -19.09 -7.57 30.12
C THR A 236 -19.98 -6.64 30.96
N ALA A 237 -20.07 -5.35 30.63
CA ALA A 237 -20.93 -4.40 31.34
C ALA A 237 -21.97 -3.79 30.40
N ASN A 238 -22.94 -4.60 29.98
CA ASN A 238 -24.34 -4.19 29.71
C ASN A 238 -25.12 -5.40 29.20
N LYS A 239 -25.61 -6.19 30.15
CA LYS A 239 -26.72 -7.11 29.92
C LYS A 239 -27.99 -6.25 29.95
N PRO A 240 -28.82 -6.19 28.90
CA PRO A 240 -30.15 -5.64 29.05
C PRO A 240 -30.97 -6.64 29.89
N GLU A 241 -31.48 -6.17 31.03
CA GLU A 241 -32.48 -6.87 31.81
C GLU A 241 -33.72 -7.10 30.96
N ASP A 242 -34.24 -8.31 31.07
CA ASP A 242 -35.44 -8.78 30.39
C ASP A 242 -36.65 -7.91 30.73
N ALA A 243 -37.18 -7.23 29.72
CA ALA A 243 -38.53 -6.69 29.75
C ALA A 243 -39.43 -7.60 28.90
N ASN A 244 -40.04 -8.61 29.54
CA ASN A 244 -41.43 -8.90 29.23
C ASN A 244 -42.12 -9.60 30.40
N ALA A 245 -43.21 -8.97 30.83
CA ALA A 245 -44.12 -9.42 31.87
C ALA A 245 -45.09 -10.47 31.31
N ALA A 246 -45.24 -11.58 32.04
CA ALA A 246 -46.48 -12.32 32.31
C ALA A 246 -46.15 -13.57 33.14
#